data_AF-A0A2V9KCZ5-F1
#
_entry.id   AF-A0A2V9KCZ5-F1
#
_cell.length_a   1.000
_cell.length_b   1.000
_cell.length_c   1.000
_cell.angle_alpha   90.00
_cell.angle_beta   90.00
_cell.angle_gamma   90.00
#
_symmetry.space_group_name_H-M   'P 1'
#
loop_
_entity.id
_entity.type
_entity.pdbx_description
1 polymer ?
#
loop_
_entity_poly.entity_id
_entity_poly.type
_entity_poly.pdbx_seq_one_letter_code
_entity_poly.pdbx_strand_id
1 'polypeptide(L)'
;MASCKYDWPEAKDRRLIGKRISRIDGHEKASGRARYTFDVNPPQMLFGKILRSPYAHAKIKSIDTSEAEKLPGVVSVIVMSPVGKEIQWAGDEIAAVAAEREEIAEDAIWKIKVEYDQLPFLVNEEDLSKAEGHTKPATTQKTGDPDKAFQDPDVVISEGYYGIPVITHCCLETHGHVVDWPAATSLRAYASTQGVSAIGGQFADPLEIKASDVEIICNYVGGPFRSNFAMHTWGIAAAKLSKAAGGRPVKVLLERDHELLVAGSRPSAFAKVRVAAKKDGTLVAWDSESWGTGGMGGGGVPPIPYVLKIPNQNRKHTAVATNEGSQRAWRAPNHPQACLITMGAIDDLAAKLKMDPVEMLIKNADLAPNPTLAKYYRE
;
A
#
# COMPACT_ATOMS: atom_id res chain seq x y z
N MET A 1 -11.84 -39.78 5.91
CA MET A 1 -12.53 -38.70 5.16
C MET A 1 -12.47 -39.06 3.69
N ALA A 2 -13.63 -39.24 3.03
CA ALA A 2 -13.65 -39.44 1.59
C ALA A 2 -13.00 -38.22 0.92
N SER A 3 -11.97 -38.45 0.10
CA SER A 3 -11.34 -37.41 -0.71
C SER A 3 -12.31 -37.02 -1.82
N CYS A 4 -13.18 -36.05 -1.53
CA CYS A 4 -13.95 -35.41 -2.59
C CYS A 4 -12.96 -34.66 -3.48
N LYS A 5 -12.59 -35.27 -4.61
CA LYS A 5 -11.77 -34.61 -5.63
C LYS A 5 -12.70 -33.63 -6.36
N TYR A 6 -12.75 -32.40 -5.88
CA TYR A 6 -13.45 -31.33 -6.57
C TYR A 6 -12.62 -30.97 -7.81
N ASP A 7 -13.10 -31.36 -8.98
CA ASP A 7 -12.49 -30.99 -10.26
C ASP A 7 -13.47 -30.16 -11.08
N TRP A 8 -12.94 -29.23 -11.87
CA TRP A 8 -13.77 -28.45 -12.78
C TRP A 8 -14.19 -29.32 -13.96
N PRO A 9 -15.40 -29.15 -14.52
CA PRO A 9 -15.77 -29.79 -15.77
C PRO A 9 -14.73 -29.49 -16.86
N GLU A 10 -14.59 -30.43 -17.80
CA GLU A 10 -13.75 -30.24 -19.00
C GLU A 10 -14.11 -28.93 -19.71
N ALA A 11 -13.11 -28.28 -20.33
CA ALA A 11 -13.28 -26.93 -20.88
C ALA A 11 -14.48 -26.80 -21.83
N LYS A 12 -14.71 -27.83 -22.65
CA LYS A 12 -15.83 -27.94 -23.59
C LYS A 12 -17.21 -28.05 -22.91
N ASP A 13 -17.24 -28.60 -21.70
CA ASP A 13 -18.46 -28.89 -20.93
C ASP A 13 -18.78 -27.76 -19.92
N ARG A 14 -17.90 -26.75 -19.82
CA ARG A 14 -18.11 -25.59 -18.95
C ARG A 14 -19.23 -24.70 -19.50
N ARG A 15 -20.31 -24.57 -18.72
CA ARG A 15 -21.43 -23.69 -19.07
C ARG A 15 -21.06 -22.21 -19.01
N LEU A 16 -20.34 -21.77 -17.98
CA LEU A 16 -20.04 -20.35 -17.71
C LEU A 16 -18.53 -20.04 -17.65
N ILE A 17 -17.73 -20.93 -17.08
CA ILE A 17 -16.28 -20.72 -16.88
C ILE A 17 -15.59 -20.64 -18.25
N GLY A 18 -14.79 -19.59 -18.46
CA GLY A 18 -14.08 -19.33 -19.71
C GLY A 18 -14.90 -18.60 -20.79
N LYS A 19 -16.18 -18.29 -20.54
CA LYS A 19 -17.02 -17.53 -21.47
C LYS A 19 -17.06 -16.06 -21.11
N ARG A 20 -17.17 -15.19 -22.14
CA ARG A 20 -17.43 -13.75 -21.95
C ARG A 20 -18.89 -13.56 -21.52
N ILE A 21 -19.10 -13.29 -20.25
CA ILE A 21 -20.42 -12.99 -19.67
C ILE A 21 -20.48 -11.53 -19.22
N SER A 22 -21.66 -10.92 -19.29
CA SER A 22 -21.89 -9.58 -18.76
C SER A 22 -21.79 -9.58 -17.24
N ARG A 23 -21.24 -8.49 -16.69
CA ARG A 23 -21.16 -8.30 -15.24
C ARG A 23 -22.55 -8.11 -14.65
N ILE A 24 -22.84 -8.80 -13.54
CA ILE A 24 -24.12 -8.70 -12.82
C ILE A 24 -24.35 -7.26 -12.31
N ASP A 25 -23.29 -6.62 -11.81
CA ASP A 25 -23.30 -5.24 -11.30
C ASP A 25 -23.17 -4.16 -12.39
N GLY A 26 -23.12 -4.55 -13.67
CA GLY A 26 -22.83 -3.64 -14.79
C GLY A 26 -23.93 -2.59 -14.99
N HIS A 27 -25.19 -3.00 -14.98
CA HIS A 27 -26.33 -2.09 -15.18
C HIS A 27 -26.43 -1.03 -14.08
N GLU A 28 -26.24 -1.43 -12.81
CA GLU A 28 -26.31 -0.51 -11.67
C GLU A 28 -25.21 0.55 -11.72
N LYS A 29 -24.00 0.15 -12.09
CA LYS A 29 -22.86 1.07 -12.26
C LYS A 29 -23.06 2.03 -13.43
N ALA A 30 -23.48 1.51 -14.58
CA ALA A 30 -23.66 2.33 -15.79
C ALA A 30 -24.83 3.33 -15.67
N SER A 31 -25.81 3.06 -14.81
CA SER A 31 -26.98 3.93 -14.62
C SER A 31 -26.85 4.91 -13.45
N GLY A 32 -25.72 4.92 -12.73
CA GLY A 32 -25.54 5.74 -11.52
C GLY A 32 -26.37 5.28 -10.32
N ARG A 33 -26.89 4.04 -10.34
CA ARG A 33 -27.70 3.47 -9.24
C ARG A 33 -26.86 2.77 -8.18
N ALA A 34 -25.64 2.36 -8.53
CA ALA A 34 -24.69 1.80 -7.59
C ALA A 34 -24.34 2.84 -6.52
N ARG A 35 -24.57 2.53 -5.24
CA ARG A 35 -24.31 3.42 -4.10
C ARG A 35 -22.97 3.11 -3.46
N TYR A 36 -21.98 3.93 -3.76
CA TYR A 36 -20.66 3.89 -3.15
C TYR A 36 -20.70 4.48 -1.74
N THR A 37 -19.60 4.36 -0.97
CA THR A 37 -19.57 4.89 0.40
C THR A 37 -19.76 6.41 0.43
N PHE A 38 -19.23 7.11 -0.58
CA PHE A 38 -19.41 8.55 -0.74
C PHE A 38 -20.89 8.96 -0.86
N ASP A 39 -21.74 8.11 -1.47
CA ASP A 39 -23.16 8.38 -1.72
C ASP A 39 -24.05 8.19 -0.48
N VAL A 40 -23.48 7.69 0.62
CA VAL A 40 -24.20 7.47 1.87
C VAL A 40 -24.41 8.80 2.58
N ASN A 41 -25.68 9.19 2.77
CA ASN A 41 -26.08 10.44 3.40
C ASN A 41 -27.23 10.21 4.40
N PRO A 42 -26.94 9.65 5.60
CA PRO A 42 -27.98 9.41 6.60
C PRO A 42 -28.53 10.74 7.14
N PRO A 43 -29.76 10.75 7.71
CA PRO A 43 -30.31 11.95 8.35
C PRO A 43 -29.40 12.49 9.46
N GLN A 44 -29.33 13.82 9.59
CA GLN A 44 -28.53 14.54 10.60
C GLN A 44 -27.00 14.30 10.54
N MET A 45 -26.52 13.76 9.42
CA MET A 45 -25.10 13.52 9.18
C MET A 45 -24.27 14.81 9.29
N LEU A 46 -23.08 14.68 9.85
CA LEU A 46 -22.04 15.69 9.97
C LEU A 46 -20.93 15.42 8.97
N PHE A 47 -20.23 16.47 8.59
CA PHE A 47 -19.04 16.43 7.74
C PHE A 47 -17.81 16.50 8.64
N GLY A 48 -16.94 15.49 8.54
CA GLY A 48 -15.72 15.40 9.31
C GLY A 48 -14.49 15.74 8.46
N LYS A 49 -13.61 16.59 9.00
CA LYS A 49 -12.31 16.94 8.39
C LYS A 49 -11.20 16.69 9.40
N ILE A 50 -9.98 16.42 8.91
CA ILE A 50 -8.82 16.06 9.75
C ILE A 50 -7.68 17.04 9.45
N LEU A 51 -7.20 17.72 10.49
CA LEU A 51 -5.97 18.49 10.45
C LEU A 51 -4.79 17.52 10.48
N ARG A 52 -3.87 17.68 9.55
CA ARG A 52 -2.71 16.80 9.39
C ARG A 52 -1.41 17.57 9.57
N SER A 53 -0.36 16.86 9.98
CA SER A 53 0.98 17.44 10.08
C SER A 53 1.48 17.91 8.71
N PRO A 54 2.02 19.13 8.60
CA PRO A 54 2.72 19.57 7.39
C PRO A 54 4.19 19.11 7.36
N TYR A 55 4.71 18.53 8.44
CA TYR A 55 6.14 18.21 8.59
C TYR A 55 6.42 16.71 8.50
N ALA A 56 7.50 16.36 7.82
CA ALA A 56 8.02 15.00 7.72
C ALA A 56 8.47 14.45 9.08
N HIS A 57 9.12 15.27 9.90
CA HIS A 57 9.51 14.87 11.25
C HIS A 57 9.46 16.08 12.18
N ALA A 58 8.65 15.99 13.24
CA ALA A 58 8.51 17.08 14.19
C ALA A 58 7.93 16.60 15.52
N LYS A 59 8.12 17.35 16.60
CA LYS A 59 7.42 17.15 17.87
C LYS A 59 6.32 18.19 18.04
N ILE A 60 5.12 17.77 18.45
CA ILE A 60 4.03 18.70 18.75
C ILE A 60 4.36 19.44 20.04
N LYS A 61 4.44 20.77 19.98
CA LYS A 61 4.74 21.64 21.13
C LYS A 61 3.48 22.16 21.81
N SER A 62 2.46 22.55 21.04
CA SER A 62 1.17 23.00 21.57
C SER A 62 0.07 22.82 20.52
N ILE A 63 -1.17 22.67 20.97
CA ILE A 63 -2.38 22.60 20.13
C ILE A 63 -3.43 23.50 20.79
N ASP A 64 -4.05 24.39 20.01
CA ASP A 64 -5.19 25.21 20.41
C ASP A 64 -6.36 24.99 19.45
N THR A 65 -7.43 24.40 19.98
CA THR A 65 -8.70 24.12 19.27
C THR A 65 -9.79 25.13 19.57
N SER A 66 -9.56 26.10 20.46
CA SER A 66 -10.62 26.91 21.08
C SER A 66 -11.40 27.75 20.06
N GLU A 67 -10.75 28.23 19.00
CA GLU A 67 -11.43 29.00 17.95
C GLU A 67 -12.22 28.12 16.98
N ALA A 68 -11.82 26.86 16.79
CA ALA A 68 -12.59 25.88 16.01
C ALA A 68 -13.87 25.47 16.77
N GLU A 69 -13.76 25.24 18.06
CA GLU A 69 -14.89 24.83 18.93
C GLU A 69 -15.98 25.90 19.04
N LYS A 70 -15.63 27.19 18.95
CA LYS A 70 -16.58 28.30 19.02
C LYS A 70 -17.31 28.57 17.70
N LEU A 71 -16.87 27.98 16.59
CA LEU A 71 -17.44 28.27 15.28
C LEU A 71 -18.88 27.75 15.20
N PRO A 72 -19.88 28.59 14.88
CA PRO A 72 -21.26 28.13 14.77
C PRO A 72 -21.41 27.00 13.75
N GLY A 73 -22.08 25.91 14.15
CA GLY A 73 -22.27 24.71 13.33
C GLY A 73 -21.19 23.64 13.52
N VAL A 74 -20.12 23.91 14.26
CA VAL A 74 -19.21 22.85 14.75
C VAL A 74 -19.89 22.10 15.89
N VAL A 75 -19.85 20.76 15.82
CA VAL A 75 -20.53 19.88 16.77
C VAL A 75 -19.54 19.13 17.66
N SER A 76 -18.41 18.70 17.10
CA SER A 76 -17.35 18.07 17.89
C SER A 76 -15.97 18.38 17.33
N VAL A 77 -15.00 18.54 18.23
CA VAL A 77 -13.57 18.67 17.93
C VAL A 77 -12.83 17.66 18.81
N ILE A 78 -11.89 16.91 18.22
CA ILE A 78 -11.06 15.95 18.94
C ILE A 78 -9.59 16.16 18.62
N VAL A 79 -8.74 16.04 19.63
CA VAL A 79 -7.29 15.93 19.45
C VAL A 79 -6.95 14.46 19.21
N MET A 80 -6.31 14.15 18.09
CA MET A 80 -5.92 12.79 17.71
C MET A 80 -4.50 12.46 18.15
N SER A 81 -3.60 13.46 18.08
CA SER A 81 -2.22 13.36 18.51
C SER A 81 -1.95 14.30 19.69
N PRO A 82 -1.58 13.78 20.87
CA PRO A 82 -1.37 14.63 22.04
C PRO A 82 -0.11 15.49 21.90
N VAL A 83 -0.07 16.60 22.65
CA VAL A 83 1.14 17.42 22.81
C VAL A 83 2.30 16.53 23.29
N GLY A 84 3.48 16.74 22.73
CA GLY A 84 4.66 15.94 22.97
C GLY A 84 4.79 14.69 22.08
N LYS A 85 3.76 14.31 21.31
CA LYS A 85 3.90 13.25 20.31
C LYS A 85 4.90 13.67 19.23
N GLU A 86 5.78 12.74 18.89
CA GLU A 86 6.68 12.83 17.75
C GLU A 86 5.94 12.36 16.49
N ILE A 87 5.84 13.25 15.51
CA ILE A 87 5.29 13.03 14.19
C ILE A 87 6.41 12.52 13.29
N GLN A 88 6.15 11.40 12.62
CA GLN A 88 7.16 10.70 11.83
C GLN A 88 6.97 10.83 10.31
N TRP A 89 5.89 11.48 9.84
CA TRP A 89 5.70 11.81 8.42
C TRP A 89 4.70 12.96 8.24
N ALA A 90 4.79 13.64 7.10
CA ALA A 90 3.81 14.64 6.70
C ALA A 90 2.48 13.93 6.39
N GLY A 91 1.38 14.40 6.96
CA GLY A 91 0.06 13.78 6.84
C GLY A 91 -0.44 13.05 8.10
N ASP A 92 0.41 12.79 9.10
CA ASP A 92 -0.05 12.19 10.37
C ASP A 92 -1.16 13.04 11.02
N GLU A 93 -2.16 12.39 11.63
CA GLU A 93 -3.37 13.07 12.10
C GLU A 93 -3.13 13.85 13.39
N ILE A 94 -3.55 15.11 13.44
CA ILE A 94 -3.32 16.00 14.59
C ILE A 94 -4.60 16.20 15.38
N ALA A 95 -5.64 16.68 14.69
CA ALA A 95 -6.95 16.94 15.25
C ALA A 95 -8.02 16.68 14.19
N ALA A 96 -9.26 16.48 14.60
CA ALA A 96 -10.37 16.32 13.68
C ALA A 96 -11.59 17.11 14.16
N VAL A 97 -12.42 17.55 13.23
CA VAL A 97 -13.62 18.34 13.48
C VAL A 97 -14.80 17.70 12.77
N ALA A 98 -15.98 17.71 13.37
CA ALA A 98 -17.25 17.44 12.71
C ALA A 98 -18.18 18.65 12.81
N ALA A 99 -18.76 19.05 11.67
CA ALA A 99 -19.69 20.17 11.58
C ALA A 99 -20.93 19.83 10.75
N GLU A 100 -21.98 20.65 10.88
CA GLU A 100 -23.27 20.45 10.19
C GLU A 100 -23.20 20.69 8.68
N ARG A 101 -22.17 21.39 8.22
CA ARG A 101 -21.86 21.64 6.82
C ARG A 101 -20.39 21.39 6.55
N GLU A 102 -20.07 20.94 5.34
CA GLU A 102 -18.69 20.67 4.94
C GLU A 102 -17.81 21.91 5.01
N GLU A 103 -18.30 23.04 4.51
CA GLU A 103 -17.56 24.31 4.50
C GLU A 103 -17.22 24.79 5.93
N ILE A 104 -18.11 24.54 6.90
CA ILE A 104 -17.86 24.89 8.31
C ILE A 104 -16.78 23.97 8.91
N ALA A 105 -16.77 22.68 8.56
CA ALA A 105 -15.73 21.76 9.01
C ALA A 105 -14.35 22.17 8.45
N GLU A 106 -14.30 22.63 7.20
CA GLU A 106 -13.08 23.18 6.57
C GLU A 106 -12.60 24.44 7.30
N ASP A 107 -13.48 25.44 7.45
CA ASP A 107 -13.17 26.68 8.17
C ASP A 107 -12.69 26.42 9.61
N ALA A 108 -13.29 25.45 10.30
CA ALA A 108 -12.92 25.07 11.65
C ALA A 108 -11.51 24.45 11.70
N ILE A 109 -11.15 23.58 10.75
CA ILE A 109 -9.80 23.00 10.68
C ILE A 109 -8.73 24.08 10.52
N TRP A 110 -8.99 25.11 9.71
CA TRP A 110 -8.07 26.25 9.54
C TRP A 110 -7.90 27.11 10.80
N LYS A 111 -8.82 27.04 11.76
CA LYS A 111 -8.75 27.78 13.03
C LYS A 111 -7.93 27.08 14.11
N ILE A 112 -7.63 25.79 13.94
CA ILE A 112 -6.80 25.05 14.88
C ILE A 112 -5.34 25.49 14.72
N LYS A 113 -4.71 25.90 15.80
CA LYS A 113 -3.30 26.33 15.80
C LYS A 113 -2.44 25.25 16.43
N VAL A 114 -1.33 24.92 15.77
CA VAL A 114 -0.39 23.90 16.25
C VAL A 114 1.03 24.43 16.10
N GLU A 115 1.79 24.38 17.20
CA GLU A 115 3.23 24.66 17.16
C GLU A 115 4.02 23.34 17.12
N TYR A 116 5.12 23.36 16.36
CA TYR A 116 5.98 22.20 16.15
C TYR A 116 7.45 22.56 16.34
N ASP A 117 8.20 21.63 16.93
CA ASP A 117 9.66 21.62 16.86
C ASP A 117 10.07 20.65 15.74
N GLN A 118 10.57 21.17 14.61
CA GLN A 118 10.99 20.34 13.47
C GLN A 118 12.25 19.54 13.80
N LEU A 119 12.31 18.30 13.31
CA LEU A 119 13.39 17.36 13.56
C LEU A 119 14.03 16.91 12.22
N PRO A 120 15.29 16.43 12.22
CA PRO A 120 15.93 15.91 11.02
C PRO A 120 15.16 14.74 10.42
N PHE A 121 15.05 14.67 9.09
CA PHE A 121 14.26 13.64 8.41
C PHE A 121 14.97 13.06 7.18
N LEU A 122 14.50 11.89 6.75
CA LEU A 122 14.87 11.25 5.48
C LEU A 122 13.61 10.93 4.67
N VAL A 123 13.52 11.43 3.44
CA VAL A 123 12.35 11.19 2.53
C VAL A 123 12.78 10.73 1.13
N ASN A 124 14.05 10.40 0.96
CA ASN A 124 14.56 9.86 -0.30
C ASN A 124 15.72 8.90 0.00
N GLU A 125 15.46 7.63 -0.28
CA GLU A 125 16.35 6.49 -0.07
C GLU A 125 16.99 5.98 -1.37
N GLU A 126 16.76 6.63 -2.51
CA GLU A 126 17.28 6.20 -3.81
C GLU A 126 18.81 6.06 -3.76
N ASP A 127 19.49 7.01 -3.11
CA ASP A 127 20.91 6.92 -2.78
C ASP A 127 21.10 6.37 -1.37
N LEU A 128 21.41 5.07 -1.29
CA LEU A 128 21.61 4.36 -0.03
C LEU A 128 22.69 4.99 0.87
N SER A 129 23.67 5.71 0.30
CA SER A 129 24.73 6.36 1.08
C SER A 129 24.22 7.52 1.94
N LYS A 130 23.06 8.09 1.59
CA LYS A 130 22.40 9.17 2.34
C LYS A 130 21.45 8.69 3.42
N ALA A 131 21.27 7.37 3.56
CA ALA A 131 20.35 6.75 4.50
C ALA A 131 21.01 6.30 5.81
N GLU A 132 22.18 6.86 6.16
CA GLU A 132 22.90 6.50 7.39
C GLU A 132 22.01 6.70 8.63
N GLY A 133 21.98 5.71 9.53
CA GLY A 133 21.09 5.71 10.71
C GLY A 133 19.64 5.27 10.44
N HIS A 134 19.25 5.10 9.17
CA HIS A 134 17.90 4.69 8.75
C HIS A 134 17.84 3.27 8.17
N THR A 135 18.97 2.56 8.11
CA THR A 135 19.07 1.25 7.46
C THR A 135 18.94 0.07 8.42
N LYS A 136 18.29 -0.99 7.93
CA LYS A 136 18.23 -2.31 8.57
C LYS A 136 18.68 -3.36 7.55
N PRO A 137 20.00 -3.64 7.45
CA PRO A 137 20.52 -4.63 6.50
C PRO A 137 20.15 -6.05 6.94
N ALA A 138 19.68 -6.85 5.99
CA ALA A 138 19.48 -8.28 6.16
C ALA A 138 20.77 -9.05 5.94
N THR A 139 20.83 -10.27 6.48
CA THR A 139 21.92 -11.22 6.21
C THR A 139 21.98 -11.54 4.72
N THR A 140 23.20 -11.52 4.15
CA THR A 140 23.43 -11.95 2.77
C THR A 140 23.00 -13.40 2.59
N GLN A 141 22.14 -13.65 1.60
CA GLN A 141 21.74 -14.98 1.20
C GLN A 141 22.62 -15.45 0.04
N LYS A 142 23.38 -16.52 0.26
CA LYS A 142 24.22 -17.17 -0.74
C LYS A 142 23.60 -18.50 -1.18
N THR A 143 23.66 -18.80 -2.46
CA THR A 143 23.25 -20.09 -3.04
C THR A 143 24.27 -20.50 -4.09
N GLY A 144 24.78 -21.73 -4.06
CA GLY A 144 25.86 -22.14 -4.98
C GLY A 144 27.18 -21.38 -4.75
N ASP A 145 27.96 -21.19 -5.83
CA ASP A 145 29.28 -20.53 -5.79
C ASP A 145 29.35 -19.34 -6.78
N PRO A 146 28.71 -18.20 -6.46
CA PRO A 146 28.72 -17.00 -7.30
C PRO A 146 30.12 -16.46 -7.56
N ASP A 147 31.02 -16.53 -6.57
CA ASP A 147 32.38 -15.99 -6.71
C ASP A 147 33.13 -16.72 -7.83
N LYS A 148 33.05 -18.04 -7.85
CA LYS A 148 33.61 -18.86 -8.93
C LYS A 148 32.91 -18.59 -10.27
N ALA A 149 31.58 -18.48 -10.28
CA ALA A 149 30.82 -18.30 -11.52
C ALA A 149 31.09 -16.94 -12.21
N PHE A 150 31.34 -15.88 -11.43
CA PHE A 150 31.72 -14.57 -11.98
C PHE A 150 33.21 -14.48 -12.39
N GLN A 151 34.06 -15.40 -11.93
CA GLN A 151 35.47 -15.46 -12.34
C GLN A 151 35.70 -16.30 -13.60
N ASP A 152 34.68 -17.00 -14.09
CA ASP A 152 34.78 -17.80 -15.31
C ASP A 152 35.02 -16.90 -16.54
N PRO A 153 36.15 -17.03 -17.25
CA PRO A 153 36.47 -16.16 -18.40
C PRO A 153 35.53 -16.36 -19.60
N ASP A 154 34.74 -17.44 -19.64
CA ASP A 154 33.80 -17.73 -20.72
C ASP A 154 32.40 -17.12 -20.51
N VAL A 155 32.18 -16.43 -19.39
CA VAL A 155 30.92 -15.73 -19.12
C VAL A 155 30.97 -14.27 -19.56
N VAL A 156 29.82 -13.76 -20.00
CA VAL A 156 29.56 -12.35 -20.22
C VAL A 156 28.82 -11.81 -19.01
N ILE A 157 29.30 -10.68 -18.48
CA ILE A 157 28.78 -10.04 -17.28
C ILE A 157 28.12 -8.72 -17.65
N SER A 158 26.91 -8.50 -17.13
CA SER A 158 26.26 -7.20 -17.11
C SER A 158 26.10 -6.69 -15.68
N GLU A 159 26.33 -5.39 -15.50
CA GLU A 159 26.21 -4.68 -14.23
C GLU A 159 25.34 -3.46 -14.46
N GLY A 160 24.39 -3.20 -13.56
CA GLY A 160 23.52 -2.04 -13.70
C GLY A 160 22.83 -1.65 -12.40
N TYR A 161 22.21 -0.49 -12.45
CA TYR A 161 21.38 0.08 -11.40
C TYR A 161 19.93 0.12 -11.88
N TYR A 162 19.02 -0.47 -11.11
CA TYR A 162 17.62 -0.60 -11.48
C TYR A 162 16.77 -0.22 -10.28
N GLY A 163 15.65 0.44 -10.52
CA GLY A 163 14.69 0.65 -9.45
C GLY A 163 13.47 1.41 -9.88
N ILE A 164 12.57 1.54 -8.92
CA ILE A 164 11.28 2.18 -9.12
C ILE A 164 10.87 2.90 -7.82
N PRO A 165 10.39 4.15 -7.90
CA PRO A 165 9.95 4.88 -6.73
C PRO A 165 8.62 4.34 -6.20
N VAL A 166 8.20 4.90 -5.07
CA VAL A 166 6.85 4.75 -4.55
C VAL A 166 5.82 5.27 -5.55
N ILE A 167 4.63 4.65 -5.58
CA ILE A 167 3.46 5.16 -6.32
C ILE A 167 2.19 4.98 -5.48
N THR A 168 1.18 5.81 -5.74
CA THR A 168 -0.11 5.86 -5.02
C THR A 168 -1.25 5.29 -5.84
N HIS A 169 -2.20 4.59 -5.20
CA HIS A 169 -3.18 3.72 -5.87
C HIS A 169 -4.12 4.47 -6.81
N CYS A 170 -4.32 5.77 -6.56
CA CYS A 170 -5.20 6.64 -7.34
C CYS A 170 -6.58 6.02 -7.58
N CYS A 171 -7.15 5.41 -6.54
CA CYS A 171 -8.49 4.85 -6.53
C CYS A 171 -9.50 5.92 -6.96
N LEU A 172 -10.46 5.66 -7.85
CA LEU A 172 -11.38 6.71 -8.30
C LEU A 172 -12.29 7.19 -7.17
N GLU A 173 -12.80 6.26 -6.36
CA GLU A 173 -13.38 6.59 -5.05
C GLU A 173 -12.25 6.82 -4.05
N THR A 174 -12.25 7.97 -3.38
CA THR A 174 -11.28 8.24 -2.32
C THR A 174 -11.58 7.41 -1.08
N HIS A 175 -10.55 7.14 -0.28
CA HIS A 175 -10.70 6.38 0.95
C HIS A 175 -11.56 7.13 1.97
N GLY A 176 -12.38 6.39 2.72
CA GLY A 176 -13.15 6.99 3.80
C GLY A 176 -14.31 6.13 4.31
N HIS A 177 -14.98 6.67 5.33
CA HIS A 177 -16.08 6.03 6.03
C HIS A 177 -17.18 7.03 6.39
N VAL A 178 -18.42 6.55 6.46
CA VAL A 178 -19.50 7.20 7.22
C VAL A 178 -19.77 6.34 8.45
N VAL A 179 -19.62 6.91 9.64
CA VAL A 179 -19.70 6.16 10.90
C VAL A 179 -20.74 6.77 11.83
N ASP A 180 -21.60 5.94 12.43
CA ASP A 180 -22.50 6.33 13.51
C ASP A 180 -22.49 5.34 14.69
N TRP A 181 -23.10 5.75 15.81
CA TRP A 181 -23.30 4.91 16.98
C TRP A 181 -24.79 4.74 17.27
N PRO A 182 -25.44 3.68 16.74
CA PRO A 182 -26.85 3.39 17.03
C PRO A 182 -27.15 3.18 18.52
N ALA A 183 -26.16 2.76 19.31
CA ALA A 183 -26.22 2.65 20.76
C ALA A 183 -24.84 2.90 21.37
N ALA A 184 -24.75 3.04 22.69
CA ALA A 184 -23.52 3.44 23.40
C ALA A 184 -22.27 2.58 23.06
N THR A 185 -22.46 1.29 22.74
CA THR A 185 -21.39 0.35 22.38
C THR A 185 -21.54 -0.23 20.98
N SER A 186 -22.59 0.13 20.23
CA SER A 186 -22.83 -0.36 18.89
C SER A 186 -22.36 0.67 17.88
N LEU A 187 -21.44 0.27 17.00
CA LEU A 187 -20.89 1.10 15.93
C LEU A 187 -21.34 0.55 14.59
N ARG A 188 -21.75 1.43 13.68
CA ARG A 188 -21.98 1.07 12.28
C ARG A 188 -21.12 1.95 11.37
N ALA A 189 -20.43 1.30 10.45
CA ALA A 189 -19.58 1.97 9.48
C ALA A 189 -19.95 1.56 8.04
N TYR A 190 -20.37 2.55 7.25
CA TYR A 190 -20.36 2.44 5.80
C TYR A 190 -18.94 2.70 5.32
N ALA A 191 -18.28 1.68 4.79
CA ALA A 191 -16.84 1.70 4.57
C ALA A 191 -16.48 1.47 3.10
N SER A 192 -15.60 2.31 2.56
CA SER A 192 -14.94 2.00 1.29
C SER A 192 -13.82 1.02 1.59
N THR A 193 -14.08 -0.28 1.45
CA THR A 193 -13.18 -1.34 1.91
C THR A 193 -13.17 -2.59 1.03
N GLN A 194 -12.07 -3.34 1.10
CA GLN A 194 -11.95 -4.71 0.60
C GLN A 194 -12.11 -5.77 1.69
N GLY A 195 -12.10 -5.35 2.96
CA GLY A 195 -12.00 -6.22 4.13
C GLY A 195 -13.26 -6.22 4.98
N VAL A 196 -14.46 -6.34 4.40
CA VAL A 196 -15.75 -6.23 5.12
C VAL A 196 -15.77 -7.04 6.42
N SER A 197 -15.33 -8.31 6.38
CA SER A 197 -15.31 -9.18 7.56
C SER A 197 -14.14 -8.94 8.52
N ALA A 198 -13.08 -8.24 8.07
CA ALA A 198 -11.84 -8.09 8.82
C ALA A 198 -11.77 -6.75 9.57
N ILE A 199 -12.32 -5.67 9.01
CA ILE A 199 -12.13 -4.32 9.57
C ILE A 199 -12.96 -4.06 10.84
N GLY A 200 -14.00 -4.86 11.11
CA GLY A 200 -14.81 -4.73 12.33
C GLY A 200 -13.99 -4.88 13.62
N GLY A 201 -13.09 -5.88 13.68
CA GLY A 201 -12.17 -6.04 14.80
C GLY A 201 -11.17 -4.89 14.91
N GLN A 202 -10.75 -4.32 13.77
CA GLN A 202 -9.83 -3.19 13.78
C GLN A 202 -10.48 -1.94 14.37
N PHE A 203 -11.77 -1.68 14.11
CA PHE A 203 -12.52 -0.63 14.82
C PHE A 203 -12.65 -0.92 16.32
N ALA A 204 -12.92 -2.17 16.67
CA ALA A 204 -13.25 -2.58 18.03
C ALA A 204 -12.11 -2.33 19.04
N ASP A 205 -10.89 -2.73 18.70
CA ASP A 205 -9.72 -2.64 19.58
C ASP A 205 -9.42 -1.22 20.09
N PRO A 206 -9.21 -0.18 19.23
CA PRO A 206 -8.90 1.18 19.67
C PRO A 206 -10.09 1.94 20.25
N LEU A 207 -11.31 1.42 20.09
CA LEU A 207 -12.53 1.99 20.66
C LEU A 207 -12.99 1.27 21.94
N GLU A 208 -12.29 0.20 22.33
CA GLU A 208 -12.55 -0.63 23.50
C GLU A 208 -13.99 -1.19 23.53
N ILE A 209 -14.50 -1.63 22.37
CA ILE A 209 -15.80 -2.30 22.22
C ILE A 209 -15.61 -3.73 21.69
N LYS A 210 -16.69 -4.52 21.65
CA LYS A 210 -16.62 -5.87 21.07
C LYS A 210 -16.71 -5.80 19.56
N ALA A 211 -15.94 -6.64 18.86
CA ALA A 211 -16.05 -6.77 17.40
C ALA A 211 -17.45 -7.18 16.92
N SER A 212 -18.20 -7.92 17.73
CA SER A 212 -19.61 -8.28 17.46
C SER A 212 -20.56 -7.09 17.47
N ASP A 213 -20.16 -5.97 18.08
CA ASP A 213 -20.97 -4.77 18.20
C ASP A 213 -20.65 -3.77 17.06
N VAL A 214 -19.80 -4.17 16.11
CA VAL A 214 -19.40 -3.38 14.94
C VAL A 214 -20.03 -3.94 13.67
N GLU A 215 -20.92 -3.16 13.06
CA GLU A 215 -21.50 -3.46 11.75
C GLU A 215 -20.70 -2.76 10.64
N ILE A 216 -20.23 -3.52 9.65
CA ILE A 216 -19.52 -3.00 8.48
C ILE A 216 -20.38 -3.19 7.23
N ILE A 217 -20.66 -2.10 6.52
CA ILE A 217 -21.48 -2.08 5.32
C ILE A 217 -20.63 -1.59 4.14
N CYS A 218 -20.53 -2.40 3.08
CA CYS A 218 -19.86 -2.03 1.83
C CYS A 218 -20.57 -2.72 0.66
N ASN A 219 -21.32 -1.94 -0.13
CA ASN A 219 -22.06 -2.45 -1.30
C ASN A 219 -21.19 -2.44 -2.57
N TYR A 220 -20.48 -1.33 -2.79
CA TYR A 220 -19.54 -1.16 -3.89
C TYR A 220 -18.26 -0.49 -3.38
N VAL A 221 -17.16 -0.71 -4.10
CA VAL A 221 -15.87 -0.08 -3.84
C VAL A 221 -15.27 0.42 -5.15
N GLY A 222 -14.83 1.66 -5.18
CA GLY A 222 -14.41 2.39 -6.39
C GLY A 222 -12.96 2.16 -6.80
N GLY A 223 -12.55 0.89 -6.90
CA GLY A 223 -11.24 0.48 -7.41
C GLY A 223 -10.13 0.57 -6.35
N PRO A 224 -10.11 -0.35 -5.37
CA PRO A 224 -9.28 -0.20 -4.18
C PRO A 224 -7.83 -0.70 -4.34
N PHE A 225 -7.52 -1.50 -5.38
CA PHE A 225 -6.16 -1.96 -5.71
C PHE A 225 -5.27 -2.49 -4.55
N ARG A 226 -5.87 -2.98 -3.45
CA ARG A 226 -5.26 -3.41 -2.17
C ARG A 226 -4.99 -2.31 -1.12
N SER A 227 -5.29 -1.04 -1.35
CA SER A 227 -5.08 0.01 -0.34
C SER A 227 -6.13 0.01 0.77
N ASN A 228 -7.38 -0.39 0.49
CA ASN A 228 -8.50 -0.29 1.44
C ASN A 228 -8.75 -1.57 2.27
N PHE A 229 -7.71 -2.20 2.84
CA PHE A 229 -7.88 -3.38 3.70
C PHE A 229 -8.01 -3.08 5.20
N ALA A 230 -7.72 -1.85 5.61
CA ALA A 230 -7.82 -1.45 7.00
C ALA A 230 -8.99 -0.49 7.23
N MET A 231 -9.36 -0.26 8.49
CA MET A 231 -10.27 0.86 8.82
C MET A 231 -9.54 2.22 8.78
N HIS A 232 -8.21 2.18 8.92
CA HIS A 232 -7.33 3.33 8.94
C HIS A 232 -7.67 4.38 10.03
N THR A 233 -6.79 5.35 10.17
CA THR A 233 -6.87 6.43 11.16
C THR A 233 -8.07 7.35 10.94
N TRP A 234 -8.45 7.60 9.69
CA TRP A 234 -9.65 8.40 9.37
C TRP A 234 -10.96 7.70 9.74
N GLY A 235 -11.01 6.36 9.74
CA GLY A 235 -12.13 5.60 10.29
C GLY A 235 -12.28 5.80 11.79
N ILE A 236 -11.16 5.75 12.52
CA ILE A 236 -11.14 6.05 13.97
C ILE A 236 -11.51 7.51 14.25
N ALA A 237 -11.06 8.45 13.43
CA ALA A 237 -11.48 9.85 13.53
C ALA A 237 -13.01 9.97 13.40
N ALA A 238 -13.60 9.38 12.37
CA ALA A 238 -15.05 9.38 12.15
C ALA A 238 -15.81 8.78 13.35
N ALA A 239 -15.35 7.63 13.87
CA ALA A 239 -15.96 6.97 15.02
C ALA A 239 -15.90 7.84 16.29
N LYS A 240 -14.75 8.44 16.59
CA LYS A 240 -14.57 9.30 17.77
C LYS A 240 -15.36 10.60 17.66
N LEU A 241 -15.35 11.23 16.48
CA LEU A 241 -16.16 12.42 16.20
C LEU A 241 -17.65 12.14 16.36
N SER A 242 -18.12 11.00 15.82
CA SER A 242 -19.51 10.58 15.93
C SER A 242 -19.90 10.34 17.39
N LYS A 243 -19.05 9.64 18.16
CA LYS A 243 -19.29 9.41 19.59
C LYS A 243 -19.38 10.73 20.37
N ALA A 244 -18.46 11.67 20.12
CA ALA A 244 -18.46 12.99 20.72
C ALA A 244 -19.68 13.84 20.33
N ALA A 245 -20.23 13.63 19.13
CA ALA A 245 -21.45 14.25 18.64
C ALA A 245 -22.74 13.51 19.06
N GLY A 246 -22.69 12.70 20.12
CA GLY A 246 -23.86 11.98 20.64
C GLY A 246 -24.32 10.82 19.75
N GLY A 247 -23.43 10.27 18.92
CA GLY A 247 -23.70 9.15 18.02
C GLY A 247 -24.24 9.54 16.64
N ARG A 248 -24.32 10.84 16.33
CA ARG A 248 -24.70 11.33 14.99
C ARG A 248 -23.78 10.77 13.90
N PRO A 249 -24.28 10.44 12.71
CA PRO A 249 -23.44 9.99 11.61
C PRO A 249 -22.39 11.04 11.22
N VAL A 250 -21.13 10.63 11.06
CA VAL A 250 -20.04 11.50 10.60
C VAL A 250 -19.43 10.90 9.34
N LYS A 251 -19.44 11.67 8.25
CA LYS A 251 -18.76 11.34 7.00
C LYS A 251 -17.33 11.88 7.02
N VAL A 252 -16.35 10.99 6.93
CA VAL A 252 -14.94 11.34 6.74
C VAL A 252 -14.45 10.62 5.49
N LEU A 253 -14.47 11.34 4.37
CA LEU A 253 -13.88 10.92 3.09
C LEU A 253 -12.66 11.80 2.86
N LEU A 254 -11.53 11.18 2.50
CA LEU A 254 -10.33 11.94 2.17
C LEU A 254 -10.57 12.70 0.86
N GLU A 255 -10.11 13.95 0.83
CA GLU A 255 -9.90 14.66 -0.42
C GLU A 255 -8.72 14.05 -1.18
N ARG A 256 -8.62 14.34 -2.48
CA ARG A 256 -7.66 13.66 -3.35
C ARG A 256 -6.22 13.91 -2.94
N ASP A 257 -5.87 15.15 -2.61
CA ASP A 257 -4.53 15.53 -2.15
C ASP A 257 -4.16 14.83 -0.83
N HIS A 258 -5.08 14.80 0.13
CA HIS A 258 -4.93 14.09 1.39
C HIS A 258 -4.81 12.58 1.20
N GLU A 259 -5.60 12.00 0.30
CA GLU A 259 -5.51 10.57 -0.01
C GLU A 259 -4.14 10.21 -0.60
N LEU A 260 -3.63 11.00 -1.54
CA LEU A 260 -2.30 10.80 -2.12
C LEU A 260 -1.19 10.90 -1.07
N LEU A 261 -1.42 11.66 0.01
CA LEU A 261 -0.48 11.80 1.12
C LEU A 261 -0.54 10.63 2.12
N VAL A 262 -1.73 10.15 2.48
CA VAL A 262 -1.89 9.27 3.66
C VAL A 262 -2.53 7.91 3.43
N ALA A 263 -3.14 7.68 2.26
CA ALA A 263 -3.69 6.36 1.94
C ALA A 263 -2.59 5.31 1.74
N GLY A 264 -1.35 5.76 1.64
CA GLY A 264 -0.14 4.96 1.50
C GLY A 264 0.19 4.64 0.04
N SER A 265 1.31 3.98 -0.14
CA SER A 265 1.91 3.76 -1.46
C SER A 265 2.41 2.33 -1.62
N ARG A 266 2.61 1.91 -2.86
CA ARG A 266 3.48 0.76 -3.13
C ARG A 266 4.90 1.11 -2.67
N PRO A 267 5.61 0.24 -1.93
CA PRO A 267 7.00 0.49 -1.56
C PRO A 267 7.89 0.65 -2.80
N SER A 268 8.93 1.46 -2.66
CA SER A 268 10.01 1.56 -3.64
C SER A 268 10.88 0.30 -3.62
N ALA A 269 11.69 0.13 -4.66
CA ALA A 269 12.79 -0.81 -4.63
C ALA A 269 13.87 -0.38 -5.61
N PHE A 270 15.10 -0.42 -5.16
CA PHE A 270 16.30 -0.16 -5.94
C PHE A 270 17.27 -1.31 -5.76
N ALA A 271 18.10 -1.56 -6.76
CA ALA A 271 19.14 -2.56 -6.69
C ALA A 271 20.30 -2.23 -7.62
N LYS A 272 21.52 -2.50 -7.13
CA LYS A 272 22.68 -2.73 -7.98
C LYS A 272 22.72 -4.22 -8.26
N VAL A 273 22.70 -4.59 -9.54
CA VAL A 273 22.66 -5.99 -9.98
C VAL A 273 23.85 -6.27 -10.87
N ARG A 274 24.49 -7.41 -10.63
CA ARG A 274 25.44 -8.03 -11.54
C ARG A 274 24.90 -9.40 -11.95
N VAL A 275 24.82 -9.67 -13.23
CA VAL A 275 24.28 -10.91 -13.79
C VAL A 275 25.23 -11.45 -14.85
N ALA A 276 25.38 -12.78 -14.90
CA ALA A 276 26.26 -13.44 -15.86
C ALA A 276 25.54 -14.53 -16.66
N ALA A 277 25.91 -14.64 -17.92
CA ALA A 277 25.53 -15.75 -18.79
C ALA A 277 26.73 -16.24 -19.60
N LYS A 278 26.69 -17.49 -20.05
CA LYS A 278 27.60 -17.97 -21.10
C LYS A 278 27.34 -17.22 -22.40
N LYS A 279 28.30 -17.28 -23.34
CA LYS A 279 28.16 -16.70 -24.69
C LYS A 279 26.91 -17.17 -25.46
N ASP A 280 26.37 -18.33 -25.09
CA ASP A 280 25.17 -18.88 -25.71
C ASP A 280 23.86 -18.40 -25.07
N GLY A 281 23.91 -17.52 -24.05
CA GLY A 281 22.75 -16.97 -23.35
C GLY A 281 22.33 -17.73 -22.08
N THR A 282 23.00 -18.82 -21.72
CA THR A 282 22.68 -19.57 -20.49
C THR A 282 23.04 -18.76 -19.23
N LEU A 283 22.05 -18.40 -18.40
CA LEU A 283 22.25 -17.67 -17.14
C LEU A 283 22.96 -18.55 -16.11
N VAL A 284 24.03 -18.02 -15.48
CA VAL A 284 24.90 -18.81 -14.59
C VAL A 284 25.17 -18.19 -13.22
N ALA A 285 24.96 -16.88 -13.05
CA ALA A 285 25.17 -16.21 -11.77
C ALA A 285 24.33 -14.94 -11.62
N TRP A 286 23.98 -14.62 -10.37
CA TRP A 286 23.27 -13.41 -9.98
C TRP A 286 23.86 -12.83 -8.70
N ASP A 287 24.15 -11.54 -8.69
CA ASP A 287 24.57 -10.78 -7.52
C ASP A 287 23.69 -9.54 -7.39
N SER A 288 23.21 -9.23 -6.19
CA SER A 288 22.39 -8.05 -5.98
C SER A 288 22.55 -7.48 -4.58
N GLU A 289 22.74 -6.17 -4.52
CA GLU A 289 22.51 -5.34 -3.35
C GLU A 289 21.27 -4.50 -3.60
N SER A 290 20.19 -4.79 -2.88
CA SER A 290 18.90 -4.14 -3.02
C SER A 290 18.51 -3.36 -1.77
N TRP A 291 17.69 -2.34 -1.94
CA TRP A 291 17.11 -1.56 -0.84
C TRP A 291 15.80 -0.93 -1.27
N GLY A 292 15.08 -0.35 -0.31
CA GLY A 292 13.84 0.36 -0.57
C GLY A 292 13.12 0.71 0.72
N THR A 293 12.06 1.50 0.58
CA THR A 293 11.24 1.94 1.69
C THR A 293 9.76 1.62 1.48
N GLY A 294 9.08 1.52 2.62
CA GLY A 294 7.63 1.58 2.71
C GLY A 294 7.20 2.56 3.81
N GLY A 295 7.97 3.64 4.00
CA GLY A 295 7.87 4.57 5.13
C GLY A 295 8.67 4.10 6.34
N MET A 296 8.21 4.46 7.54
CA MET A 296 8.92 4.23 8.82
C MET A 296 9.25 2.76 9.13
N GLY A 297 8.49 1.81 8.58
CA GLY A 297 8.73 0.38 8.75
C GLY A 297 9.90 -0.16 7.90
N GLY A 298 10.34 0.59 6.90
CA GLY A 298 11.26 0.12 5.86
C GLY A 298 10.59 -0.75 4.79
N GLY A 299 11.30 -0.98 3.69
CA GLY A 299 10.87 -1.83 2.59
C GLY A 299 11.01 -3.33 2.90
N GLY A 300 10.12 -4.14 2.34
CA GLY A 300 10.26 -5.59 2.35
C GLY A 300 11.21 -6.08 1.25
N VAL A 301 11.74 -7.29 1.41
CA VAL A 301 12.62 -7.92 0.41
C VAL A 301 11.81 -8.25 -0.86
N PRO A 302 12.12 -7.67 -2.03
CA PRO A 302 11.47 -8.08 -3.27
C PRO A 302 11.98 -9.48 -3.70
N PRO A 303 11.13 -10.31 -4.34
CA PRO A 303 11.52 -11.66 -4.77
C PRO A 303 12.42 -11.62 -6.02
N ILE A 304 13.65 -11.12 -5.89
CA ILE A 304 14.67 -11.08 -6.95
C ILE A 304 15.70 -12.22 -6.78
N PRO A 305 16.17 -12.88 -7.87
CA PRO A 305 15.65 -12.79 -9.23
C PRO A 305 14.18 -13.22 -9.32
N TYR A 306 13.40 -12.46 -10.08
CA TYR A 306 11.98 -12.69 -10.28
C TYR A 306 11.78 -13.80 -11.30
N VAL A 307 10.89 -14.74 -10.97
CA VAL A 307 10.41 -15.83 -11.84
C VAL A 307 11.48 -16.74 -12.49
N LEU A 308 12.74 -16.64 -12.07
CA LEU A 308 13.87 -17.46 -12.49
C LEU A 308 14.73 -17.83 -11.27
N LYS A 309 15.17 -19.09 -11.20
CA LYS A 309 16.07 -19.63 -10.18
C LYS A 309 17.48 -19.74 -10.75
N ILE A 310 18.13 -18.60 -10.98
CA ILE A 310 19.49 -18.53 -11.53
C ILE A 310 20.45 -19.29 -10.59
N PRO A 311 21.33 -20.18 -11.08
CA PRO A 311 22.31 -20.83 -10.22
C PRO A 311 23.31 -19.79 -9.70
N ASN A 312 23.98 -20.07 -8.58
CA ASN A 312 25.05 -19.22 -8.04
C ASN A 312 24.60 -17.77 -7.75
N GLN A 313 23.99 -17.55 -6.58
CA GLN A 313 23.44 -16.27 -6.18
C GLN A 313 24.11 -15.70 -4.94
N ASN A 314 24.36 -14.38 -4.96
CA ASN A 314 24.53 -13.55 -3.78
C ASN A 314 23.39 -12.51 -3.75
N ARG A 315 22.69 -12.40 -2.62
CA ARG A 315 21.60 -11.42 -2.45
C ARG A 315 21.65 -10.77 -1.10
N LYS A 316 21.70 -9.45 -1.08
CA LYS A 316 21.63 -8.64 0.13
C LYS A 316 20.50 -7.63 -0.04
N HIS A 317 19.70 -7.47 1.01
CA HIS A 317 18.64 -6.46 1.04
C HIS A 317 18.81 -5.56 2.26
N THR A 318 18.56 -4.27 2.08
CA THR A 318 18.58 -3.27 3.14
C THR A 318 17.24 -2.55 3.20
N ALA A 319 16.48 -2.76 4.27
CA ALA A 319 15.27 -1.98 4.49
C ALA A 319 15.66 -0.57 4.96
N VAL A 320 15.10 0.47 4.33
CA VAL A 320 15.38 1.87 4.69
C VAL A 320 14.13 2.52 5.27
N ALA A 321 14.18 2.96 6.53
CA ALA A 321 13.08 3.68 7.16
C ALA A 321 13.09 5.16 6.75
N THR A 322 12.02 5.64 6.13
CA THR A 322 11.87 7.05 5.73
C THR A 322 10.71 7.71 6.48
N ASN A 323 10.78 9.02 6.63
CA ASN A 323 9.74 9.89 7.20
C ASN A 323 8.58 10.14 6.23
N GLU A 324 8.12 9.06 5.61
CA GLU A 324 7.00 9.02 4.67
C GLU A 324 5.89 8.15 5.23
N GLY A 325 4.67 8.38 4.72
CA GLY A 325 3.50 7.57 5.08
C GLY A 325 3.73 6.08 4.84
N SER A 326 3.12 5.24 5.68
CA SER A 326 3.32 3.79 5.59
C SER A 326 2.79 3.22 4.28
N GLN A 327 3.53 2.26 3.72
CA GLN A 327 3.15 1.49 2.56
C GLN A 327 1.77 0.82 2.71
N ARG A 328 1.17 0.51 1.56
CA ARG A 328 0.07 -0.45 1.43
C ARG A 328 0.43 -1.51 0.39
N ALA A 329 -0.26 -2.64 0.51
CA ALA A 329 -0.24 -3.61 -0.56
C ALA A 329 -0.72 -2.95 -1.86
N TRP A 330 -0.03 -3.21 -2.96
CA TRP A 330 -0.43 -2.85 -4.32
C TRP A 330 -0.69 -4.11 -5.13
N ARG A 331 -1.45 -4.02 -6.22
CA ARG A 331 -1.69 -5.14 -7.14
C ARG A 331 -0.40 -5.93 -7.45
N ALA A 332 -0.35 -7.16 -6.92
CA ALA A 332 0.83 -8.03 -6.86
C ALA A 332 2.00 -7.45 -6.00
N PRO A 333 1.90 -7.45 -4.65
CA PRO A 333 2.87 -6.79 -3.79
C PRO A 333 4.32 -7.26 -4.05
N ASN A 334 5.24 -6.31 -4.29
CA ASN A 334 6.67 -6.54 -4.57
C ASN A 334 7.00 -7.20 -5.91
N HIS A 335 6.02 -7.77 -6.63
CA HIS A 335 6.24 -8.46 -7.90
C HIS A 335 6.59 -7.49 -9.05
N PRO A 336 5.93 -6.34 -9.26
CA PRO A 336 6.33 -5.38 -10.28
C PRO A 336 7.74 -4.84 -10.08
N GLN A 337 8.12 -4.55 -8.84
CA GLN A 337 9.48 -4.11 -8.51
C GLN A 337 10.51 -5.20 -8.86
N ALA A 338 10.24 -6.44 -8.43
CA ALA A 338 11.12 -7.55 -8.73
C ALA A 338 11.22 -7.83 -10.24
N CYS A 339 10.11 -7.70 -10.97
CA CYS A 339 10.07 -7.85 -12.42
C CYS A 339 10.95 -6.82 -13.11
N LEU A 340 10.79 -5.53 -12.79
CA LEU A 340 11.60 -4.46 -13.38
C LEU A 340 13.10 -4.70 -13.12
N ILE A 341 13.48 -4.96 -11.86
CA ILE A 341 14.88 -5.15 -11.48
C ILE A 341 15.48 -6.39 -12.17
N THR A 342 14.73 -7.50 -12.21
CA THR A 342 15.25 -8.76 -12.78
C THR A 342 15.31 -8.72 -14.29
N MET A 343 14.21 -8.33 -14.93
CA MET A 343 14.13 -8.34 -16.38
C MET A 343 14.99 -7.22 -16.98
N GLY A 344 15.04 -6.04 -16.36
CA GLY A 344 15.96 -4.98 -16.80
C GLY A 344 17.42 -5.43 -16.82
N ALA A 345 17.86 -6.14 -15.77
CA ALA A 345 19.22 -6.68 -15.72
C ALA A 345 19.50 -7.77 -16.77
N ILE A 346 18.50 -8.63 -17.04
CA ILE A 346 18.60 -9.67 -18.06
C ILE A 346 18.58 -9.07 -19.47
N ASP A 347 17.76 -8.05 -19.73
CA ASP A 347 17.69 -7.35 -21.01
C ASP A 347 19.01 -6.65 -21.34
N ASP A 348 19.64 -5.99 -20.36
CA ASP A 348 20.97 -5.38 -20.52
C ASP A 348 22.05 -6.43 -20.82
N LEU A 349 21.96 -7.61 -20.20
CA LEU A 349 22.85 -8.74 -20.50
C LEU A 349 22.59 -9.31 -21.90
N ALA A 350 21.33 -9.45 -22.30
CA ALA A 350 20.93 -9.88 -23.65
C ALA A 350 21.50 -8.92 -24.70
N ALA A 351 21.39 -7.61 -24.47
CA ALA A 351 21.94 -6.58 -25.34
C ALA A 351 23.47 -6.70 -25.48
N LYS A 352 24.20 -6.95 -24.40
CA LYS A 352 25.66 -7.23 -24.46
C LYS A 352 26.00 -8.47 -25.27
N LEU A 353 25.16 -9.51 -25.19
CA LEU A 353 25.29 -10.73 -25.97
C LEU A 353 24.78 -10.59 -27.42
N LYS A 354 24.15 -9.46 -27.77
CA LYS A 354 23.42 -9.27 -29.03
C LYS A 354 22.35 -10.35 -29.26
N MET A 355 21.69 -10.75 -28.17
CA MET A 355 20.60 -11.73 -28.14
C MET A 355 19.27 -11.00 -27.95
N ASP A 356 18.20 -11.50 -28.57
CA ASP A 356 16.86 -11.01 -28.29
C ASP A 356 16.46 -11.37 -26.83
N PRO A 357 15.92 -10.44 -26.03
CA PRO A 357 15.57 -10.72 -24.64
C PRO A 357 14.51 -11.81 -24.45
N VAL A 358 13.58 -11.97 -25.40
CA VAL A 358 12.58 -13.04 -25.38
C VAL A 358 13.25 -14.38 -25.65
N GLU A 359 14.15 -14.45 -26.64
CA GLU A 359 14.96 -15.66 -26.88
C GLU A 359 15.81 -16.02 -25.64
N MET A 360 16.38 -15.02 -24.96
CA MET A 360 17.13 -15.24 -23.72
C MET A 360 16.25 -15.82 -22.61
N LEU A 361 15.02 -15.32 -22.44
CA LEU A 361 14.07 -15.88 -21.49
C LEU A 361 13.67 -17.31 -21.85
N ILE A 362 13.33 -17.58 -23.12
CA ILE A 362 12.98 -18.92 -23.62
C ILE A 362 14.13 -19.91 -23.37
N LYS A 363 15.37 -19.50 -23.68
CA LYS A 363 16.56 -20.33 -23.45
C LYS A 363 16.74 -20.72 -21.99
N ASN A 364 16.34 -19.85 -21.08
CA ASN A 364 16.46 -20.05 -19.64
C ASN A 364 15.15 -20.54 -18.99
N ALA A 365 14.19 -21.04 -19.78
CA ALA A 365 12.88 -21.45 -19.28
C ALA A 365 12.93 -22.53 -18.19
N ASP A 366 13.93 -23.41 -18.20
CA ASP A 366 14.12 -24.44 -17.16
C ASP A 366 14.52 -23.87 -15.79
N LEU A 367 14.92 -22.60 -15.73
CA LEU A 367 15.13 -21.90 -14.46
C LEU A 367 13.81 -21.43 -13.84
N ALA A 368 12.66 -21.57 -14.52
CA ALA A 368 11.38 -21.20 -13.94
C ALA A 368 11.10 -21.97 -12.63
N PRO A 369 10.39 -21.38 -11.65
CA PRO A 369 10.13 -21.98 -10.36
C PRO A 369 9.33 -23.29 -10.40
N ASN A 370 8.61 -23.56 -11.48
CA ASN A 370 7.84 -24.78 -11.68
C ASN A 370 7.72 -25.16 -13.18
N PRO A 371 7.41 -26.44 -13.50
CA PRO A 371 7.34 -26.92 -14.90
C PRO A 371 6.24 -26.26 -15.73
N THR A 372 5.12 -25.88 -15.11
CA THR A 372 4.02 -25.21 -15.82
C THR A 372 4.47 -23.85 -16.35
N LEU A 373 5.22 -23.09 -15.56
CA LEU A 373 5.75 -21.80 -15.98
C LEU A 373 6.87 -21.96 -17.02
N ALA A 374 7.74 -22.96 -16.85
CA ALA A 374 8.75 -23.31 -17.87
C ALA A 374 8.12 -23.67 -19.23
N LYS A 375 6.94 -24.29 -19.22
CA LYS A 375 6.16 -24.56 -20.42
C LYS A 375 5.63 -23.26 -21.03
N TYR A 376 4.99 -22.40 -20.23
CA TYR A 376 4.47 -21.10 -20.69
C TYR A 376 5.54 -20.15 -21.22
N TYR A 377 6.81 -20.30 -20.82
CA TYR A 377 7.88 -19.48 -21.38
C TYR A 377 8.31 -19.93 -22.77
N ARG A 378 8.01 -21.16 -23.17
CA ARG A 378 8.39 -21.71 -24.48
C ARG A 378 7.27 -21.65 -25.52
N GLU A 379 6.02 -21.58 -25.05
CA GLU A 379 4.81 -21.44 -25.86
C GLU A 379 4.48 -19.95 -26.07
#